data_AF-A0ABC8S7Z0-F1
#
_entry.id   AF-A0ABC8S7Z0-F1
#
_cell.length_a   1.000
_cell.length_b   1.000
_cell.length_c   1.000
_cell.angle_alpha   90.00
_cell.angle_beta   90.00
_cell.angle_gamma   90.00
#
_symmetry.space_group_name_H-M   'P 1'
#
loop_
_entity.id
_entity.type
_entity.pdbx_description
1 polymer ?
#
loop_
_entity_poly.entity_id
_entity_poly.type
_entity_poly.pdbx_seq_one_letter_code
_entity_poly.pdbx_strand_id
1 'polypeptide(L)'
;MKAAKGKHKAMEESPSDMLLQARDSSPKTPLELPNMGTSKPLPFEFRALEICLDSVCKNLESETSTLEKEAYPALDQLSAKTSSRSLQHVRLIKGRLVALSGRVQKVRDELEHLLDDDADMSEMYLTKKLARLESDRFLLNVEQKDANESELHDMSDANDGSSIAPIRGHKPNIEELELLLGAYFMQMEEILNKLLRLREYVHDTDDYINIILDEKQNELLQLSVIINTVTMMLNIGILIFGIFGMNIVIDLFNIKTYAQWYAASAGVVGGISILFIITILWLKTKGLLG
;
A
#
# COMPACT_ATOMS: atom_id res chain seq x y z
N MET A 1 4.63 62.80 54.54
CA MET A 1 6.01 62.29 54.66
C MET A 1 6.38 61.53 53.38
N LYS A 2 7.47 61.98 52.73
CA LYS A 2 8.40 61.31 51.77
C LYS A 2 7.84 60.89 50.40
N ALA A 3 8.29 61.35 49.23
CA ALA A 3 9.58 61.82 48.67
C ALA A 3 10.57 60.72 48.24
N ALA A 4 11.12 60.93 47.02
CA ALA A 4 12.30 60.35 46.35
C ALA A 4 12.10 58.99 45.63
N LYS A 5 12.35 58.80 44.31
CA LYS A 5 13.43 59.21 43.36
C LYS A 5 14.63 58.26 43.37
N GLY A 6 14.93 57.70 42.18
CA GLY A 6 16.23 57.12 41.77
C GLY A 6 16.17 55.60 41.55
N LYS A 7 16.20 55.06 40.33
CA LYS A 7 17.22 55.04 39.23
C LYS A 7 18.28 53.94 39.37
N HIS A 8 18.61 53.38 38.19
CA HIS A 8 19.64 52.38 37.84
C HIS A 8 19.21 50.92 38.09
N LYS A 9 19.36 49.99 37.14
CA LYS A 9 20.50 49.78 36.25
C LYS A 9 20.10 48.87 35.07
N ALA A 10 20.77 49.08 33.93
CA ALA A 10 20.66 48.38 32.66
C ALA A 10 20.76 46.85 32.75
N MET A 11 20.14 46.13 31.82
CA MET A 11 20.85 45.38 30.76
C MET A 11 19.82 44.80 29.78
N GLU A 12 19.93 45.25 28.55
CA GLU A 12 19.47 44.59 27.33
C GLU A 12 20.32 43.31 27.15
N GLU A 13 19.71 42.14 26.95
CA GLU A 13 20.39 41.07 26.23
C GLU A 13 19.43 40.01 25.65
N SER A 14 19.64 39.78 24.36
CA SER A 14 19.10 38.73 23.50
C SER A 14 19.34 37.33 24.06
N PRO A 15 18.43 36.36 23.91
CA PRO A 15 18.74 34.96 24.17
C PRO A 15 19.43 34.37 22.94
N SER A 16 20.68 34.77 22.74
CA SER A 16 21.64 34.06 21.91
C SER A 16 22.85 33.84 22.80
N ASP A 17 23.20 32.57 22.99
CA ASP A 17 24.38 32.08 23.69
C ASP A 17 24.31 31.93 25.21
N MET A 18 23.83 30.76 25.65
CA MET A 18 24.47 30.08 26.77
C MET A 18 24.61 28.59 26.48
N LEU A 19 25.88 28.19 26.42
CA LEU A 19 26.40 26.87 26.16
C LEU A 19 25.99 25.81 27.19
N LEU A 20 25.85 24.59 26.65
CA LEU A 20 26.42 23.34 27.15
C LEU A 20 26.59 23.22 28.68
N GLN A 21 25.73 22.43 29.30
CA GLN A 21 26.26 21.34 30.11
C GLN A 21 25.33 20.14 30.24
N ALA A 22 25.83 19.03 29.70
CA ALA A 22 25.78 17.67 30.24
C ALA A 22 24.40 17.03 30.49
N ARG A 23 24.00 16.18 29.53
CA ARG A 23 23.46 14.86 29.87
C ARG A 23 23.84 13.82 28.81
N ASP A 24 24.96 13.19 29.07
CA ASP A 24 25.27 11.77 28.87
C ASP A 24 24.33 10.95 27.97
N SER A 25 24.82 10.63 26.77
CA SER A 25 24.73 9.28 26.19
C SER A 25 25.62 9.25 24.95
N SER A 26 26.72 8.51 25.06
CA SER A 26 27.65 8.24 23.96
C SER A 26 26.93 7.92 22.65
N PRO A 27 27.43 8.41 21.50
CA PRO A 27 27.02 7.88 20.22
C PRO A 27 27.48 6.42 20.20
N LYS A 28 26.54 5.48 20.14
CA LYS A 28 26.85 4.10 19.79
C LYS A 28 27.53 4.14 18.42
N THR A 29 28.79 3.76 18.44
CA THR A 29 29.65 3.38 17.33
C THR A 29 28.83 2.71 16.21
N PRO A 30 29.06 3.05 14.93
CA PRO A 30 28.70 2.13 13.85
C PRO A 30 29.27 0.77 14.20
N LEU A 31 28.50 -0.30 14.00
CA LEU A 31 28.89 -1.68 14.27
C LEU A 31 30.27 -1.97 13.64
N GLU A 32 31.33 -1.79 14.42
CA GLU A 32 32.64 -2.32 14.09
C GLU A 32 32.50 -3.82 14.24
N LEU A 33 32.43 -4.51 13.08
CA LEU A 33 32.73 -5.93 13.02
C LEU A 33 34.03 -6.15 13.81
N PRO A 34 34.11 -7.22 14.62
CA PRO A 34 35.37 -7.59 15.25
C PRO A 34 36.44 -7.62 14.17
N ASN A 35 37.53 -6.91 14.40
CA ASN A 35 38.75 -6.95 13.62
C ASN A 35 39.23 -8.41 13.52
N MET A 36 38.72 -9.15 12.54
CA MET A 36 39.24 -10.44 12.12
C MET A 36 40.28 -10.15 11.05
N GLY A 37 41.53 -10.44 11.41
CA GLY A 37 42.66 -10.38 10.50
C GLY A 37 42.34 -11.07 9.18
N THR A 38 42.75 -10.43 8.09
CA THR A 38 42.78 -11.03 6.74
C THR A 38 41.46 -11.72 6.36
N SER A 39 40.34 -11.00 6.30
CA SER A 39 39.14 -11.54 5.64
C SER A 39 39.49 -11.78 4.18
N LYS A 40 39.43 -13.04 3.76
CA LYS A 40 39.56 -13.38 2.35
C LYS A 40 38.44 -12.65 1.60
N PRO A 41 38.73 -11.98 0.48
CA PRO A 41 37.69 -11.33 -0.30
C PRO A 41 36.63 -12.38 -0.69
N LEU A 42 35.36 -12.01 -0.56
CA LEU A 42 34.24 -12.82 -1.04
C LEU A 42 34.51 -13.23 -2.50
N PRO A 43 34.23 -14.50 -2.86
CA PRO A 43 34.29 -14.94 -4.25
C PRO A 43 33.52 -14.01 -5.18
N PHE A 44 33.96 -13.91 -6.44
CA PHE A 44 33.41 -12.92 -7.39
C PHE A 44 31.90 -13.11 -7.59
N GLU A 45 31.42 -14.36 -7.54
CA GLU A 45 30.02 -14.74 -7.66
C GLU A 45 29.15 -14.11 -6.56
N PHE A 46 29.61 -14.14 -5.31
CA PHE A 46 28.86 -13.59 -4.17
C PHE A 46 28.94 -12.08 -4.14
N ARG A 47 30.06 -11.50 -4.58
CA ARG A 47 30.17 -10.05 -4.75
C ARG A 47 29.24 -9.52 -5.82
N ALA A 48 29.11 -10.23 -6.95
CA ALA A 48 28.15 -9.86 -7.99
C ALA A 48 26.70 -10.00 -7.50
N LEU A 49 26.39 -11.11 -6.81
CA LEU A 49 25.08 -11.35 -6.21
C LEU A 49 24.71 -10.27 -5.18
N GLU A 50 25.62 -9.93 -4.28
CA GLU A 50 25.46 -8.88 -3.27
C GLU A 50 25.08 -7.54 -3.93
N ILE A 51 25.82 -7.11 -4.96
CA ILE A 51 25.54 -5.85 -5.66
C ILE A 51 24.18 -5.88 -6.36
N CYS A 52 23.83 -7.00 -6.99
CA CYS A 52 22.54 -7.18 -7.65
C CYS A 52 21.37 -7.13 -6.66
N LEU A 53 21.45 -7.90 -5.56
CA LEU A 53 20.43 -7.93 -4.52
C LEU A 53 20.31 -6.58 -3.82
N ASP A 54 21.43 -5.93 -3.47
CA ASP A 54 21.44 -4.59 -2.90
C ASP A 54 20.74 -3.58 -3.81
N SER A 55 20.99 -3.63 -5.12
CA SER A 55 20.32 -2.76 -6.09
C SER A 55 18.81 -3.02 -6.14
N VAL A 56 18.39 -4.28 -6.14
CA VAL A 56 16.97 -4.67 -6.15
C VAL A 56 16.27 -4.24 -4.86
N CYS A 57 16.86 -4.54 -3.70
CA CYS A 57 16.32 -4.15 -2.40
C CYS A 57 16.19 -2.63 -2.28
N LYS A 58 17.22 -1.86 -2.65
CA LYS A 58 17.16 -0.39 -2.66
C LYS A 58 16.08 0.16 -3.60
N ASN A 59 15.93 -0.44 -4.78
CA ASN A 59 14.91 -0.02 -5.73
C ASN A 59 13.49 -0.29 -5.19
N LEU A 60 13.25 -1.48 -4.65
CA LEU A 60 11.95 -1.86 -4.06
C LEU A 60 11.63 -1.04 -2.81
N GLU A 61 12.62 -0.76 -1.97
CA GLU A 61 12.47 0.09 -0.78
C GLU A 61 12.18 1.54 -1.17
N SER A 62 12.88 2.07 -2.17
CA SER A 62 12.62 3.41 -2.71
C SER A 62 11.20 3.51 -3.27
N GLU A 63 10.79 2.55 -4.11
CA GLU A 63 9.45 2.52 -4.69
C GLU A 63 8.38 2.42 -3.59
N THR A 64 8.60 1.58 -2.57
CA THR A 64 7.72 1.45 -1.40
C THR A 64 7.60 2.77 -0.63
N SER A 65 8.73 3.42 -0.35
CA SER A 65 8.76 4.70 0.38
C SER A 65 8.08 5.83 -0.41
N THR A 66 8.21 5.84 -1.73
CA THR A 66 7.51 6.83 -2.57
C THR A 66 6.01 6.59 -2.57
N LEU A 67 5.59 5.33 -2.67
CA LEU A 67 4.18 4.96 -2.63
C LEU A 67 3.56 5.30 -1.29
N GLU A 68 4.25 5.05 -0.18
CA GLU A 68 3.80 5.39 1.17
C GLU A 68 3.56 6.91 1.34
N LYS A 69 4.53 7.73 0.89
CA LYS A 69 4.42 9.20 0.93
C LYS A 69 3.28 9.74 0.09
N GLU A 70 2.91 9.06 -1.00
CA GLU A 70 1.80 9.45 -1.87
C GLU A 70 0.45 8.94 -1.35
N ALA A 71 0.44 7.75 -0.74
CA ALA A 71 -0.76 7.08 -0.29
C ALA A 71 -1.39 7.76 0.93
N TYR A 72 -0.63 8.06 1.99
CA TYR A 72 -1.18 8.70 3.19
C TYR A 72 -1.95 10.01 2.90
N PRO A 73 -1.40 11.00 2.18
CA PRO A 73 -2.13 12.24 1.91
C PRO A 73 -3.32 12.02 0.96
N ALA A 74 -3.25 11.06 0.04
CA ALA A 74 -4.36 10.76 -0.86
C ALA A 74 -5.54 10.11 -0.13
N LEU A 75 -5.26 9.21 0.80
CA LEU A 75 -6.25 8.52 1.63
C LEU A 75 -6.89 9.49 2.63
N ASP A 76 -6.10 10.36 3.25
CA ASP A 76 -6.60 11.41 4.15
C ASP A 76 -7.52 12.41 3.43
N GLN A 77 -7.12 12.86 2.23
CA GLN A 77 -7.97 13.71 1.39
C GLN A 77 -9.28 13.03 0.98
N LEU A 78 -9.25 11.72 0.71
CA LEU A 78 -10.43 10.96 0.33
C LEU A 78 -11.37 10.73 1.52
N SER A 79 -10.81 10.52 2.71
CA SER A 79 -11.56 10.46 3.98
C SER A 79 -12.25 11.79 4.29
N ALA A 80 -11.54 12.93 4.12
CA ALA A 80 -12.11 14.25 4.37
C ALA A 80 -13.15 14.69 3.32
N LYS A 81 -12.97 14.31 2.05
CA LYS A 81 -13.89 14.64 0.96
C LYS A 81 -13.92 13.55 -0.10
N THR A 82 -15.04 12.86 -0.19
CA THR A 82 -15.32 11.88 -1.26
C THR A 82 -15.46 12.61 -2.59
N SER A 83 -14.36 12.75 -3.33
CA SER A 83 -14.33 13.33 -4.68
C SER A 83 -13.96 12.26 -5.70
N SER A 84 -14.56 12.32 -6.90
CA SER A 84 -14.26 11.34 -7.97
C SER A 84 -12.76 11.29 -8.31
N ARG A 85 -12.07 12.44 -8.27
CA ARG A 85 -10.63 12.55 -8.52
C ARG A 85 -9.79 11.86 -7.44
N SER A 86 -10.11 12.07 -6.16
CA SER A 86 -9.39 11.41 -5.06
C SER A 86 -9.63 9.90 -5.05
N LEU A 87 -10.83 9.44 -5.41
CA LEU A 87 -11.15 8.02 -5.53
C LEU A 87 -10.37 7.35 -6.68
N GLN A 88 -10.27 8.01 -7.83
CA GLN A 88 -9.41 7.53 -8.93
C GLN A 88 -7.94 7.46 -8.53
N HIS A 89 -7.44 8.46 -7.80
CA HIS A 89 -6.07 8.49 -7.31
C HIS A 89 -5.78 7.31 -6.35
N VAL A 90 -6.69 7.03 -5.42
CA VAL A 90 -6.58 5.88 -4.50
C VAL A 90 -6.66 4.55 -5.23
N ARG A 91 -7.49 4.41 -6.28
CA ARG A 91 -7.49 3.21 -7.13
C ARG A 91 -6.16 3.00 -7.85
N LEU A 92 -5.54 4.07 -8.33
CA LEU A 92 -4.20 3.99 -8.94
C LEU A 92 -3.15 3.55 -7.90
N ILE A 93 -3.17 4.14 -6.71
CA ILE A 93 -2.30 3.75 -5.58
C ILE A 93 -2.50 2.28 -5.22
N LYS A 94 -3.76 1.81 -5.09
CA LYS A 94 -4.10 0.41 -4.81
C LYS A 94 -3.54 -0.53 -5.89
N GLY A 95 -3.69 -0.16 -7.16
CA GLY A 95 -3.10 -0.91 -8.28
C GLY A 95 -1.58 -1.01 -8.19
N ARG A 96 -0.90 0.11 -7.94
CA ARG A 96 0.56 0.15 -7.73
C ARG A 96 1.00 -0.66 -6.53
N LEU A 97 0.26 -0.59 -5.42
CA LEU A 97 0.51 -1.34 -4.19
C LEU A 97 0.44 -2.85 -4.41
N VAL A 98 -0.61 -3.32 -5.10
CA VAL A 98 -0.76 -4.74 -5.44
C VAL A 98 0.37 -5.22 -6.34
N ALA A 99 0.72 -4.44 -7.38
CA ALA A 99 1.80 -4.78 -8.29
C ALA A 99 3.17 -4.83 -7.59
N LEU A 100 3.49 -3.83 -6.76
CA LEU A 100 4.75 -3.75 -6.02
C LEU A 100 4.85 -4.86 -4.96
N SER A 101 3.78 -5.08 -4.19
CA SER A 101 3.71 -6.17 -3.21
C SER A 101 3.89 -7.53 -3.86
N GLY A 102 3.29 -7.77 -5.03
CA GLY A 102 3.53 -9.01 -5.78
C GLY A 102 4.97 -9.16 -6.28
N ARG A 103 5.65 -8.07 -6.65
CA ARG A 103 7.08 -8.11 -7.03
C ARG A 103 7.98 -8.43 -5.83
N VAL A 104 7.75 -7.78 -4.69
CA VAL A 104 8.52 -8.01 -3.45
C VAL A 104 8.33 -9.45 -2.97
N GLN A 105 7.09 -9.94 -2.98
CA GLN A 105 6.76 -11.29 -2.55
C GLN A 105 7.43 -12.35 -3.41
N LYS A 106 7.41 -12.21 -4.75
CA LYS A 106 8.13 -13.14 -5.64
C LYS A 106 9.62 -13.21 -5.34
N VAL A 107 10.28 -12.06 -5.13
CA VAL A 107 11.72 -12.05 -4.83
C VAL A 107 11.99 -12.68 -3.46
N ARG A 108 11.12 -12.42 -2.47
CA ARG A 108 11.20 -13.04 -1.14
C ARG A 108 11.02 -14.57 -1.21
N ASP A 109 10.05 -15.04 -1.99
CA ASP A 109 9.77 -16.47 -2.16
C ASP A 109 10.93 -17.20 -2.87
N GLU A 110 11.56 -16.58 -3.87
CA GLU A 110 12.76 -17.16 -4.50
C GLU A 110 13.98 -17.15 -3.56
N LEU A 111 14.10 -16.14 -2.70
CA LEU A 111 15.15 -16.11 -1.69
C LEU A 111 14.94 -17.18 -0.61
N GLU A 112 13.70 -17.41 -0.19
CA GLU A 112 13.34 -18.49 0.73
C GLU A 112 13.65 -19.86 0.11
N HIS A 113 13.24 -20.08 -1.15
CA HIS A 113 13.52 -21.32 -1.85
C HIS A 113 15.02 -21.63 -1.93
N LEU A 114 15.83 -20.61 -2.22
CA LEU A 114 17.29 -20.73 -2.28
C LEU A 114 17.93 -20.92 -0.90
N LEU A 115 17.36 -20.37 0.16
CA LEU A 115 17.81 -20.59 1.54
C LEU A 115 17.44 -21.99 2.07
N ASP A 116 16.34 -22.57 1.59
CA ASP A 116 15.85 -23.87 2.05
C ASP A 116 16.64 -25.07 1.48
N ASP A 117 17.34 -24.91 0.34
CA ASP A 117 18.08 -25.99 -0.33
C ASP A 117 19.61 -25.77 -0.33
N ASP A 118 20.31 -26.48 0.56
CA ASP A 118 21.77 -26.56 0.63
C ASP A 118 22.43 -26.99 -0.69
N ALA A 119 21.75 -27.80 -1.51
CA ALA A 119 22.28 -28.25 -2.79
C ALA A 119 22.37 -27.07 -3.77
N ASP A 120 21.29 -26.30 -3.92
CA ASP A 120 21.24 -25.11 -4.76
C ASP A 120 22.25 -24.06 -4.30
N MET A 121 22.37 -23.85 -2.98
CA MET A 121 23.42 -22.97 -2.42
C MET A 121 24.83 -23.44 -2.75
N SER A 122 25.07 -24.76 -2.71
CA SER A 122 26.38 -25.33 -3.05
C SER A 122 26.73 -25.17 -4.54
N GLU A 123 25.73 -25.19 -5.42
CA GLU A 123 25.92 -25.02 -6.87
C GLU A 123 26.36 -23.60 -7.25
N MET A 124 26.03 -22.60 -6.42
CA MET A 124 26.42 -21.21 -6.64
C MET A 124 27.92 -20.94 -6.42
N TYR A 125 28.70 -21.88 -5.87
CA TYR A 125 30.16 -21.76 -5.74
C TYR A 125 30.89 -21.99 -7.08
N LEU A 126 30.68 -21.07 -8.03
CA LEU A 126 31.18 -21.14 -9.40
C LEU A 126 32.71 -21.10 -9.46
N THR A 127 33.38 -20.31 -8.62
CA THR A 127 34.85 -20.25 -8.58
C THR A 127 35.45 -21.63 -8.27
N LYS A 128 34.85 -22.36 -7.31
CA LYS A 128 35.30 -23.71 -6.94
C LYS A 128 35.01 -24.72 -8.05
N LYS A 129 33.86 -24.59 -8.72
CA LYS A 129 33.49 -25.45 -9.86
C LYS A 129 34.46 -25.25 -11.04
N LEU A 130 34.85 -24.01 -11.33
CA LEU A 130 35.84 -23.70 -12.36
C LEU A 130 37.22 -24.29 -12.01
N ALA A 131 37.69 -24.09 -10.77
CA ALA A 131 38.98 -24.64 -10.33
C ALA A 131 39.03 -26.17 -10.40
N ARG A 132 37.91 -26.84 -10.10
CA ARG A 132 37.78 -28.29 -10.25
C ARG A 132 37.89 -28.73 -11.71
N LEU A 133 37.18 -28.03 -12.62
CA LEU A 133 37.25 -28.30 -14.05
C LEU A 133 38.65 -28.06 -14.65
N GLU A 134 39.37 -27.05 -14.16
CA GLU A 134 40.76 -26.81 -14.57
C GLU A 134 41.72 -27.90 -14.08
N SER A 135 41.54 -28.36 -12.83
CA SER A 135 42.32 -29.47 -12.27
C SER A 135 42.06 -30.78 -13.02
N ASP A 136 40.81 -31.10 -13.32
CA ASP A 136 40.43 -32.30 -14.08
C ASP A 136 41.02 -32.25 -15.51
N ARG A 137 41.01 -31.06 -16.15
CA ARG A 137 41.66 -30.85 -17.46
C ARG A 137 43.17 -31.05 -17.39
N PHE A 138 43.81 -30.60 -16.31
CA PHE A 138 45.26 -30.76 -16.13
C PHE A 138 45.65 -32.24 -15.98
N LEU A 139 44.88 -33.02 -15.22
CA LEU A 139 45.10 -34.47 -15.07
C LEU A 139 45.01 -35.21 -16.42
N LEU A 140 43.98 -34.90 -17.23
CA LEU A 140 43.83 -35.48 -18.56
C LEU A 140 44.99 -35.14 -19.51
N ASN A 141 45.58 -33.94 -19.38
CA ASN A 141 46.74 -33.53 -20.17
C ASN A 141 48.06 -34.20 -19.72
N VAL A 142 48.16 -34.60 -18.44
CA VAL A 142 49.34 -35.32 -17.91
C VAL A 142 49.31 -36.79 -18.34
N GLU A 143 48.16 -37.45 -18.34
CA GLU A 143 48.00 -38.82 -18.84
C GLU A 143 48.34 -38.97 -20.34
N GLN A 144 48.22 -37.90 -21.13
CA GLN A 144 48.66 -37.90 -22.54
C GLN A 144 50.17 -37.74 -22.74
N LYS A 145 50.92 -37.30 -21.71
CA LYS A 145 52.37 -37.07 -21.84
C LYS A 145 53.21 -38.31 -21.51
N ASP A 146 52.66 -39.27 -20.77
CA ASP A 146 53.30 -40.56 -20.46
C ASP A 146 52.94 -41.68 -21.46
N ALA A 147 52.13 -41.41 -22.48
CA ALA A 147 51.79 -42.38 -23.53
C ALA A 147 52.80 -42.41 -24.70
N ASN A 148 53.95 -41.77 -24.57
CA ASN A 148 54.94 -41.64 -25.66
C ASN A 148 56.36 -42.05 -25.25
N GLU A 149 56.49 -43.15 -24.51
CA GLU A 149 57.69 -44.00 -24.52
C GLU A 149 57.24 -45.46 -24.39
N SER A 150 57.12 -46.13 -25.54
CA SER A 150 56.93 -47.58 -25.60
C SER A 150 58.28 -48.27 -25.51
N GLU A 151 58.57 -48.95 -24.40
CA GLU A 151 59.34 -50.19 -24.43
C GLU A 151 58.72 -51.25 -23.50
N LEU A 152 58.59 -52.44 -24.07
CA LEU A 152 58.21 -53.74 -23.50
C LEU A 152 58.75 -54.01 -22.08
N HIS A 153 57.90 -54.51 -21.17
CA HIS A 153 58.09 -55.83 -20.55
C HIS A 153 56.93 -56.25 -19.61
N ASP A 154 56.41 -57.44 -19.91
CA ASP A 154 56.04 -58.58 -19.04
C ASP A 154 55.11 -58.45 -17.82
N MET A 155 54.32 -59.51 -17.69
CA MET A 155 53.23 -59.76 -16.74
C MET A 155 53.70 -59.80 -15.28
N SER A 156 52.94 -59.18 -14.39
CA SER A 156 52.76 -59.73 -13.04
C SER A 156 51.40 -59.34 -12.45
N ASP A 157 50.68 -60.38 -12.05
CA ASP A 157 49.53 -60.35 -11.15
C ASP A 157 49.91 -59.67 -9.84
N ALA A 158 49.20 -58.60 -9.48
CA ALA A 158 48.95 -58.26 -8.09
C ALA A 158 47.69 -57.39 -8.01
N ASN A 159 46.62 -58.04 -7.55
CA ASN A 159 45.45 -57.45 -6.93
C ASN A 159 45.86 -56.35 -5.92
N ASP A 160 45.77 -55.09 -6.33
CA ASP A 160 45.68 -53.95 -5.43
C ASP A 160 44.35 -53.23 -5.68
N GLY A 161 43.47 -53.34 -4.68
CA GLY A 161 42.19 -52.66 -4.67
C GLY A 161 42.42 -51.16 -4.54
N SER A 162 42.65 -50.50 -5.67
CA SER A 162 42.55 -49.05 -5.79
C SER A 162 41.09 -48.64 -5.57
N SER A 163 40.78 -48.49 -4.29
CA SER A 163 39.65 -47.68 -3.85
C SER A 163 39.94 -46.27 -4.34
N ILE A 164 39.41 -45.91 -5.52
CA ILE A 164 39.10 -44.52 -5.82
C ILE A 164 37.96 -44.16 -4.87
N ALA A 165 38.32 -43.90 -3.61
CA ALA A 165 37.45 -43.20 -2.70
C ALA A 165 37.11 -41.89 -3.41
N PRO A 166 35.82 -41.57 -3.62
CA PRO A 166 35.47 -40.26 -4.13
C PRO A 166 36.08 -39.25 -3.16
N ILE A 167 37.02 -38.44 -3.66
CA ILE A 167 37.69 -37.39 -2.90
C ILE A 167 36.57 -36.63 -2.18
N ARG A 168 36.57 -36.81 -0.86
CA ARG A 168 35.53 -36.39 0.06
C ARG A 168 35.23 -34.94 -0.27
N GLY A 169 34.03 -34.71 -0.82
CA GLY A 169 33.55 -33.40 -1.21
C GLY A 169 33.77 -32.45 -0.04
N HIS A 170 34.71 -31.54 -0.21
CA HIS A 170 34.79 -30.36 0.64
C HIS A 170 33.50 -29.59 0.32
N LYS A 171 32.43 -29.85 1.07
CA LYS A 171 31.22 -29.04 1.00
C LYS A 171 31.71 -27.60 1.09
N PRO A 172 31.42 -26.75 0.10
CA PRO A 172 31.77 -25.35 0.24
C PRO A 172 31.18 -24.86 1.56
N ASN A 173 31.91 -24.02 2.30
CA ASN A 173 31.35 -23.44 3.50
C ASN A 173 30.19 -22.50 3.10
N ILE A 174 28.98 -23.05 3.04
CA ILE A 174 27.72 -22.40 2.61
C ILE A 174 27.30 -21.32 3.61
N GLU A 175 27.82 -21.37 4.85
CA GLU A 175 27.50 -20.44 5.94
C GLU A 175 27.70 -18.96 5.55
N GLU A 176 28.75 -18.63 4.79
CA GLU A 176 28.98 -17.24 4.34
C GLU A 176 27.89 -16.75 3.38
N LEU A 177 27.42 -17.63 2.50
CA LEU A 177 26.38 -17.34 1.52
C LEU A 177 24.99 -17.32 2.17
N GLU A 178 24.72 -18.26 3.08
CA GLU A 178 23.50 -18.32 3.88
C GLU A 178 23.34 -17.03 4.70
N LEU A 179 24.41 -16.54 5.33
CA LEU A 179 24.37 -15.28 6.07
C LEU A 179 24.09 -14.07 5.16
N LEU A 180 24.72 -14.01 3.99
CA LEU A 180 24.47 -12.96 2.99
C LEU A 180 22.99 -12.97 2.55
N LEU A 181 22.51 -14.12 2.12
CA LEU A 181 21.17 -14.29 1.58
C LEU A 181 20.10 -14.10 2.67
N GLY A 182 20.37 -14.57 3.89
CA GLY A 182 19.53 -14.36 5.07
C GLY A 182 19.38 -12.89 5.45
N ALA A 183 20.44 -12.08 5.31
CA ALA A 183 20.35 -10.63 5.52
C ALA A 183 19.41 -9.96 4.51
N TYR A 184 19.53 -10.31 3.23
CA TYR A 184 18.62 -9.78 2.19
C TYR A 184 17.20 -10.32 2.34
N PHE A 185 17.01 -11.57 2.77
CA PHE A 185 15.69 -12.13 3.04
C PHE A 185 14.97 -11.34 4.14
N MET A 186 15.66 -11.06 5.25
CA MET A 186 15.14 -10.22 6.32
C MET A 186 14.83 -8.80 5.84
N GLN A 187 15.65 -8.21 4.96
CA GLN A 187 15.38 -6.91 4.37
C GLN A 187 14.12 -6.93 3.49
N MET A 188 13.93 -7.97 2.68
CA MET A 188 12.73 -8.12 1.85
C MET A 188 11.47 -8.33 2.68
N GLU A 189 11.56 -9.08 3.78
CA GLU A 189 10.49 -9.26 4.75
C GLU A 189 10.12 -7.94 5.43
N GLU A 190 11.10 -7.08 5.74
CA GLU A 190 10.85 -5.73 6.26
C GLU A 190 10.07 -4.87 5.24
N ILE A 191 10.50 -4.87 3.97
CA ILE A 191 9.81 -4.14 2.89
C ILE A 191 8.38 -4.68 2.71
N LEU A 192 8.20 -6.00 2.72
CA LEU A 192 6.89 -6.64 2.60
C LEU A 192 5.96 -6.22 3.75
N ASN A 193 6.47 -6.21 4.98
CA ASN A 193 5.70 -5.77 6.14
C ASN A 193 5.26 -4.30 6.05
N LYS A 194 6.11 -3.40 5.52
CA LYS A 194 5.72 -2.00 5.24
C LYS A 194 4.57 -1.96 4.23
N LEU A 195 4.64 -2.73 3.15
CA LEU A 195 3.59 -2.80 2.13
C LEU A 195 2.28 -3.41 2.64
N LEU A 196 2.36 -4.41 3.52
CA LEU A 196 1.17 -5.02 4.15
C LEU A 196 0.44 -4.03 5.03
N ARG A 197 1.15 -3.25 5.85
CA ARG A 197 0.56 -2.17 6.66
C ARG A 197 -0.12 -1.12 5.78
N LEU A 198 0.53 -0.71 4.70
CA LEU A 198 -0.06 0.24 3.76
C LEU A 198 -1.31 -0.34 3.06
N ARG A 199 -1.30 -1.64 2.77
CA ARG A 199 -2.45 -2.34 2.17
C ARG A 199 -3.63 -2.39 3.11
N GLU A 200 -3.40 -2.70 4.37
CA GLU A 200 -4.42 -2.68 5.41
C GLU A 200 -5.04 -1.28 5.52
N TYR A 201 -4.21 -0.23 5.62
CA TYR A 201 -4.70 1.15 5.67
C TYR A 201 -5.50 1.59 4.43
N VAL A 202 -5.06 1.18 3.23
CA VAL A 202 -5.81 1.42 1.98
C VAL A 202 -7.15 0.65 1.99
N HIS A 203 -7.16 -0.58 2.49
CA HIS A 203 -8.36 -1.41 2.55
C HIS A 203 -9.39 -0.83 3.53
N ASP A 204 -8.97 -0.45 4.73
CA ASP A 204 -9.82 0.19 5.75
C ASP A 204 -10.44 1.48 5.19
N THR A 205 -9.66 2.26 4.45
CA THR A 205 -10.15 3.49 3.82
C THR A 205 -11.17 3.19 2.71
N ASP A 206 -10.94 2.18 1.87
CA ASP A 206 -11.87 1.74 0.82
C ASP A 206 -13.23 1.32 1.41
N ASP A 207 -13.20 0.56 2.50
CA ASP A 207 -14.40 0.13 3.22
C ASP A 207 -15.14 1.31 3.86
N TYR A 208 -14.41 2.24 4.50
CA TYR A 208 -14.99 3.49 5.04
C TYR A 208 -15.68 4.32 3.95
N ILE A 209 -15.05 4.47 2.79
CA ILE A 209 -15.62 5.22 1.66
C ILE A 209 -16.88 4.53 1.13
N ASN A 210 -16.88 3.21 1.00
CA ASN A 210 -18.05 2.47 0.54
C ASN A 210 -19.23 2.71 1.48
N ILE A 211 -19.01 2.71 2.79
CA ILE A 211 -20.05 3.03 3.78
C ILE A 211 -20.61 4.45 3.58
N ILE A 212 -19.75 5.46 3.42
CA ILE A 212 -20.18 6.85 3.19
C ILE A 212 -20.91 7.01 1.87
N LEU A 213 -20.42 6.36 0.81
CA LEU A 213 -21.02 6.46 -0.51
C LEU A 213 -22.41 5.83 -0.51
N ASP A 214 -22.58 4.71 0.17
CA ASP A 214 -23.88 4.06 0.35
C ASP A 214 -24.85 4.96 1.14
N GLU A 215 -24.39 5.64 2.19
CA GLU A 215 -25.19 6.64 2.92
C GLU A 215 -25.65 7.78 1.99
N LYS A 216 -24.75 8.34 1.18
CA LYS A 216 -25.09 9.42 0.23
C LYS A 216 -26.03 8.95 -0.88
N GLN A 217 -25.84 7.73 -1.39
CA GLN A 217 -26.77 7.14 -2.36
C GLN A 217 -28.16 6.95 -1.75
N ASN A 218 -28.23 6.49 -0.50
CA ASN A 218 -29.48 6.36 0.22
C ASN A 218 -30.19 7.72 0.41
N GLU A 219 -29.46 8.77 0.77
CA GLU A 219 -29.99 10.14 0.82
C GLU A 219 -30.54 10.59 -0.55
N LEU A 220 -29.81 10.36 -1.65
CA LEU A 220 -30.25 10.73 -3.00
C LEU A 220 -31.50 9.97 -3.45
N LEU A 221 -31.59 8.67 -3.16
CA LEU A 221 -32.78 7.87 -3.42
C LEU A 221 -33.98 8.41 -2.64
N GLN A 222 -33.79 8.76 -1.37
CA GLN A 222 -34.83 9.35 -0.54
C GLN A 222 -35.31 10.71 -1.09
N LEU A 223 -34.39 11.59 -1.48
CA LEU A 223 -34.73 12.88 -2.10
C LEU A 223 -35.53 12.70 -3.41
N SER A 224 -35.12 11.76 -4.24
CA SER A 224 -35.84 11.44 -5.49
C SER A 224 -37.28 10.99 -5.21
N VAL A 225 -37.49 10.11 -4.22
CA VAL A 225 -38.82 9.66 -3.81
C VAL A 225 -39.67 10.83 -3.30
N ILE A 226 -39.09 11.74 -2.51
CA ILE A 226 -39.79 12.94 -2.02
C ILE A 226 -40.22 13.82 -3.20
N ILE A 227 -39.30 14.14 -4.13
CA ILE A 227 -39.60 15.00 -5.28
C ILE A 227 -40.68 14.38 -6.17
N ASN A 228 -40.61 13.08 -6.44
CA ASN A 228 -41.63 12.37 -7.22
C ASN A 228 -43.00 12.41 -6.53
N THR A 229 -43.04 12.25 -5.21
CA THR A 229 -44.28 12.35 -4.43
C THR A 229 -44.88 13.75 -4.50
N VAL A 230 -44.06 14.80 -4.35
CA VAL A 230 -44.51 16.20 -4.50
C VAL A 230 -45.02 16.46 -5.92
N THR A 231 -44.33 15.95 -6.94
CA THR A 231 -44.72 16.11 -8.34
C THR A 231 -46.06 15.43 -8.63
N MET A 232 -46.28 14.22 -8.09
CA MET A 232 -47.56 13.53 -8.20
C MET A 232 -48.71 14.36 -7.60
N MET A 233 -48.48 14.99 -6.44
CA MET A 233 -49.48 15.85 -5.79
C MET A 233 -49.77 17.11 -6.60
N LEU A 234 -48.73 17.74 -7.14
CA LEU A 234 -48.89 18.89 -8.04
C LEU A 234 -49.70 18.51 -9.29
N ASN A 235 -49.44 17.33 -9.88
CA ASN A 235 -50.20 16.86 -11.05
C ASN A 235 -51.69 16.66 -10.76
N ILE A 236 -52.04 16.15 -9.57
CA ILE A 236 -53.45 16.05 -9.14
C ILE A 236 -54.08 17.45 -9.02
N GLY A 237 -53.36 18.40 -8.42
CA GLY A 237 -53.80 19.79 -8.34
C GLY A 237 -54.02 20.43 -9.70
N ILE A 238 -53.06 20.27 -10.63
CA ILE A 238 -53.14 20.78 -12.00
C ILE A 238 -54.32 20.18 -12.75
N LEU A 239 -54.59 18.88 -12.57
CA LEU A 239 -55.75 18.22 -13.18
C LEU A 239 -57.07 18.82 -12.70
N ILE A 240 -57.20 19.08 -11.39
CA ILE A 240 -58.39 19.74 -10.83
C ILE A 240 -58.52 21.17 -11.38
N PHE A 241 -57.45 21.96 -11.36
CA PHE A 241 -57.44 23.31 -11.94
C PHE A 241 -57.78 23.30 -13.44
N GLY A 242 -57.29 22.32 -14.19
CA GLY A 242 -57.60 22.14 -15.61
C GLY A 242 -59.09 21.89 -15.83
N ILE A 243 -59.74 21.03 -15.03
CA ILE A 243 -61.18 20.78 -15.12
C ILE A 243 -62.00 22.05 -14.90
N PHE A 244 -61.64 22.87 -13.91
CA PHE A 244 -62.32 24.14 -13.64
C PHE A 244 -61.96 25.24 -14.65
N GLY A 245 -60.77 25.19 -15.25
CA GLY A 245 -60.32 26.14 -16.28
C GLY A 245 -60.88 25.85 -17.68
N MET A 246 -61.43 24.65 -17.91
CA MET A 246 -62.16 24.35 -19.13
C MET A 246 -63.48 25.16 -19.16
N ASN A 247 -63.79 25.77 -20.30
CA ASN A 247 -64.98 26.60 -20.55
C ASN A 247 -66.28 25.79 -20.51
N ILE A 248 -66.60 25.22 -19.35
CA ILE A 248 -67.82 24.45 -19.09
C ILE A 248 -68.81 25.41 -18.45
N VAL A 249 -69.94 25.65 -19.13
CA VAL A 249 -71.06 26.42 -18.57
C VAL A 249 -71.74 25.53 -17.54
N ILE A 250 -71.31 25.64 -16.29
CA ILE A 250 -71.96 24.97 -15.15
C ILE A 250 -73.05 25.92 -14.65
N ASP A 251 -74.30 25.46 -14.49
CA ASP A 251 -75.43 26.27 -13.99
C ASP A 251 -75.18 26.88 -12.59
N LEU A 252 -74.15 26.42 -11.88
CA LEU A 252 -73.63 27.00 -10.64
C LEU A 252 -73.05 28.42 -10.81
N PHE A 253 -72.64 28.81 -12.03
CA PHE A 253 -72.16 30.15 -12.37
C PHE A 253 -73.27 31.13 -12.78
N ASN A 254 -74.50 30.65 -13.00
CA ASN A 254 -75.63 31.44 -13.50
C ASN A 254 -76.59 31.86 -12.36
N ILE A 255 -76.03 32.34 -11.23
CA ILE A 255 -76.79 32.72 -10.04
C ILE A 255 -76.54 34.20 -9.71
N LYS A 256 -77.60 34.97 -9.41
CA LYS A 256 -77.55 36.43 -9.21
C LYS A 256 -76.74 36.90 -7.99
N THR A 257 -76.29 36.01 -7.11
CA THR A 257 -75.67 36.36 -5.82
C THR A 257 -74.17 36.03 -5.82
N TYR A 258 -73.32 37.07 -5.84
CA TYR A 258 -71.85 36.93 -5.82
C TYR A 258 -71.30 36.13 -4.63
N ALA A 259 -72.02 36.07 -3.49
CA ALA A 259 -71.57 35.38 -2.28
C ALA A 259 -71.41 33.86 -2.45
N GLN A 260 -72.25 33.21 -3.26
CA GLN A 260 -72.18 31.75 -3.47
C GLN A 260 -70.98 31.35 -4.33
N TRP A 261 -70.56 32.23 -5.24
CA TRP A 261 -69.38 32.02 -6.08
C TRP A 261 -68.07 32.10 -5.28
N TYR A 262 -67.97 33.10 -4.39
CA TYR A 262 -66.86 33.19 -3.43
C TYR A 262 -66.84 32.00 -2.47
N ALA A 263 -68.00 31.52 -2.01
CA ALA A 263 -68.07 30.34 -1.15
C ALA A 263 -67.60 29.05 -1.87
N ALA A 264 -68.00 28.84 -3.13
CA ALA A 264 -67.59 27.69 -3.92
C ALA A 264 -66.08 27.71 -4.23
N SER A 265 -65.55 28.85 -4.69
CA SER A 265 -64.12 29.02 -4.96
C SER A 265 -63.26 28.87 -3.71
N ALA A 266 -63.68 29.46 -2.58
CA ALA A 266 -62.99 29.30 -1.30
C ALA A 266 -62.98 27.84 -0.81
N GLY A 267 -64.06 27.09 -1.04
CA GLY A 267 -64.14 25.66 -0.73
C GLY A 267 -63.16 24.81 -1.54
N VAL A 268 -63.03 25.07 -2.84
CA VAL A 268 -62.08 24.36 -3.72
C VAL A 268 -60.63 24.68 -3.33
N VAL A 269 -60.30 25.96 -3.14
CA VAL A 269 -58.95 26.39 -2.72
C VAL A 269 -58.61 25.86 -1.32
N GLY A 270 -59.57 25.90 -0.39
CA GLY A 270 -59.43 25.35 0.95
C GLY A 270 -59.22 23.84 0.94
N GLY A 271 -59.99 23.10 0.14
CA GLY A 271 -59.85 21.65 0.00
C GLY A 271 -58.48 21.23 -0.55
N ILE A 272 -57.99 21.92 -1.58
CA ILE A 272 -56.65 21.69 -2.14
C ILE A 272 -55.57 22.00 -1.09
N SER A 273 -55.72 23.10 -0.35
CA SER A 273 -54.77 23.49 0.69
C SER A 273 -54.74 22.47 1.83
N ILE A 274 -55.91 21.94 2.24
CA ILE A 274 -56.01 20.91 3.27
C ILE A 274 -55.38 19.60 2.81
N LEU A 275 -55.65 19.16 1.58
CA LEU A 275 -55.01 17.95 1.03
C LEU A 275 -53.50 18.10 0.95
N PHE A 276 -53.00 19.26 0.55
CA PHE A 276 -51.57 19.55 0.54
C PHE A 276 -50.95 19.50 1.94
N ILE A 277 -51.61 20.10 2.93
CA ILE A 277 -51.17 20.07 4.35
C ILE A 277 -51.19 18.65 4.90
N ILE A 278 -52.23 17.86 4.64
CA ILE A 278 -52.33 16.45 5.06
C ILE A 278 -51.17 15.64 4.46
N THR A 279 -50.82 15.91 3.20
CA THR A 279 -49.72 15.20 2.54
C THR A 279 -48.36 15.58 3.13
N ILE A 280 -48.12 16.86 3.38
CA ILE A 280 -46.90 17.33 4.06
C ILE A 280 -46.79 16.75 5.48
N LEU A 281 -47.90 16.72 6.22
CA LEU A 281 -47.95 16.11 7.55
C LEU A 281 -47.66 14.60 7.47
N TRP A 282 -48.20 13.90 6.47
CA TRP A 282 -47.93 12.47 6.26
C TRP A 282 -46.45 12.19 5.95
N LEU A 283 -45.83 13.00 5.09
CA LEU A 283 -44.38 12.93 4.82
C LEU A 283 -43.55 13.16 6.09
N LYS A 284 -43.98 14.10 6.94
CA LYS A 284 -43.28 14.42 8.20
C LYS A 284 -43.45 13.31 9.25
N THR A 285 -44.63 12.70 9.37
CA THR A 285 -44.87 11.59 10.30
C THR A 285 -44.15 10.29 9.93
N LYS A 286 -43.80 10.09 8.65
CA LYS A 286 -43.04 8.92 8.21
C LYS A 286 -41.52 9.06 8.40
N GLY A 287 -41.03 10.15 8.99
CA GLY A 287 -39.62 10.33 9.30
C GLY A 287 -38.72 10.45 8.06
N LEU A 288 -39.28 10.85 6.91
CA LEU A 288 -38.51 11.06 5.67
C LEU A 288 -37.85 12.45 5.59
N LEU A 289 -38.19 13.36 6.51
CA LEU A 289 -37.36 14.50 6.87
C LEU A 289 -36.85 14.17 8.26
N GLY A 290 -35.52 14.09 8.42
CA GLY A 290 -34.86 13.75 9.68
C GLY A 290 -35.34 14.55 10.88
#